data_AF-A0A0G2BDZ5-F1
#
_entry.id   AF-A0A0G2BDZ5-F1
#
_cell.length_a   1.000
_cell.length_b   1.000
_cell.length_c   1.000
_cell.angle_alpha   90.00
_cell.angle_beta   90.00
_cell.angle_gamma   90.00
#
_symmetry.space_group_name_H-M   'P 1'
#
loop_
_entity.id
_entity.type
_entity.pdbx_description
1 polymer ?
#
loop_
_entity_poly.entity_id
_entity_poly.type
_entity_poly.pdbx_seq_one_letter_code
_entity_poly.pdbx_strand_id
1 'polypeptide(L)'
;MADLSILIPARNEEFLTRTIEDILSHREGDTEVIAVLDGYAADLPEDPRLKIIRNPEAKGQRAATNQAARLSEAKYVMKCDAHCAFDQGFDIKMLAAFKEVGDDVTMVPVMRNLHAFNWVCPDGHVRYQSPSGPCKECGKPAEKDVVWIPKTNPQSDSYCFDQEPHFQYFRDFRRRPEYKKALATGLTESMSIQGSCFMLTRDKYWELGISDETFGSWGSQGIEVACKTWLSGGRVLVNHQTWYAHMFRTQGGDFGFPYENPGSKVQAAKKTARELFFDNKWEKQVRPLSWLLEKFWPVPGWSEEAFAKLKAWPLQNERAARAEDVEPLPEPQAPTEAVPAPSEPRDPKRVPSMGILYYTDNELDEKIQRVCQRQLEKIARRKRLPLVSVSLKPTAFGRNVVLPLKRSYITLFKQILVGLETLGTDVVFLAEHDVLYHPSHFDFVPPREDVFYYDSNYWFLRASDGFAIQYNVSPLSGLVACRRALLNHFRERVALVEKEGFSYRIGFEPMTHGRIKWEHWYGFETYQSAAPSIDIKHGKNLTRARWSQDQFRRKPAFWKEATVDTIPGWDNVRKLLDLQGAT
;
A
#
# COMPACT_ATOMS: atom_id res chain seq x y z
N MET A 1 -37.83 8.85 -6.80
CA MET A 1 -36.37 8.76 -6.60
C MET A 1 -36.03 7.32 -6.93
N ALA A 2 -34.98 7.10 -7.73
CA ALA A 2 -34.58 5.75 -8.13
C ALA A 2 -34.33 4.84 -6.91
N ASP A 3 -34.69 3.56 -7.03
CA ASP A 3 -34.34 2.52 -6.05
C ASP A 3 -32.86 2.13 -6.17
N LEU A 4 -32.33 2.16 -7.40
CA LEU A 4 -30.96 1.77 -7.75
C LEU A 4 -30.28 2.82 -8.63
N SER A 5 -29.03 3.17 -8.30
CA SER A 5 -28.16 3.94 -9.19
C SER A 5 -26.99 3.09 -9.70
N ILE A 6 -26.85 2.96 -11.02
CA ILE A 6 -25.71 2.32 -11.66
C ILE A 6 -24.56 3.32 -11.80
N LEU A 7 -23.39 3.00 -11.23
CA LEU A 7 -22.22 3.87 -11.19
C LEU A 7 -21.19 3.39 -12.23
N ILE A 8 -20.90 4.21 -13.24
CA ILE A 8 -20.02 3.84 -14.35
C ILE A 8 -18.81 4.80 -14.41
N PRO A 9 -17.69 4.49 -13.73
CA PRO A 9 -16.44 5.20 -13.94
C PRO A 9 -15.84 4.82 -15.31
N ALA A 10 -15.60 5.80 -16.18
CA ALA A 10 -15.06 5.57 -17.50
C ALA A 10 -13.88 6.49 -17.79
N ARG A 11 -12.86 5.96 -18.48
CA ARG A 11 -11.67 6.72 -18.91
C ARG A 11 -11.22 6.20 -20.26
N ASN A 12 -11.28 7.06 -21.28
CA ASN A 12 -10.93 6.71 -22.66
C ASN A 12 -11.62 5.42 -23.16
N GLU A 13 -12.84 5.15 -22.70
CA GLU A 13 -13.56 3.93 -23.05
C GLU A 13 -14.51 4.20 -24.22
N GLU A 14 -14.28 3.47 -25.32
CA GLU A 14 -15.07 3.60 -26.55
C GLU A 14 -16.44 2.92 -26.43
N PHE A 15 -16.58 1.93 -25.53
CA PHE A 15 -17.82 1.16 -25.37
C PHE A 15 -18.76 1.70 -24.29
N LEU A 16 -18.49 2.89 -23.74
CA LEU A 16 -19.31 3.48 -22.69
C LEU A 16 -20.77 3.69 -23.15
N THR A 17 -20.96 4.32 -24.30
CA THR A 17 -22.29 4.59 -24.88
C THR A 17 -23.08 3.30 -25.01
N ARG A 18 -22.45 2.24 -25.54
CA ARG A 18 -23.08 0.94 -25.71
C ARG A 18 -23.46 0.28 -24.38
N THR A 19 -22.60 0.40 -23.36
CA THR A 19 -22.89 -0.09 -22.01
C THR A 19 -24.10 0.62 -21.38
N ILE A 20 -24.19 1.95 -21.57
CA ILE A 20 -25.32 2.75 -21.06
C ILE A 20 -26.62 2.37 -21.76
N GLU A 21 -26.61 2.27 -23.09
CA GLU A 21 -27.78 1.83 -23.88
C GLU A 21 -28.27 0.45 -23.42
N ASP A 22 -27.35 -0.49 -23.24
CA ASP A 22 -27.65 -1.86 -22.80
C ASP A 22 -28.31 -1.87 -21.41
N ILE A 23 -27.78 -1.10 -20.46
CA ILE A 23 -28.40 -0.95 -19.13
C ILE A 23 -29.80 -0.35 -19.26
N LEU A 24 -29.94 0.74 -20.02
CA LEU A 24 -31.23 1.44 -20.15
C LEU A 24 -32.29 0.57 -20.83
N SER A 25 -31.91 -0.30 -21.76
CA SER A 25 -32.83 -1.20 -22.47
C SER A 25 -33.23 -2.43 -21.65
N HIS A 26 -32.33 -2.95 -20.81
CA HIS A 26 -32.56 -4.18 -20.06
C HIS A 26 -33.09 -3.94 -18.63
N ARG A 27 -33.11 -2.71 -18.14
CA ARG A 27 -33.62 -2.39 -16.80
C ARG A 27 -35.15 -2.35 -16.78
N GLU A 28 -35.75 -2.87 -15.72
CA GLU A 28 -37.22 -2.94 -15.56
C GLU A 28 -37.70 -2.24 -14.29
N GLY A 29 -36.80 -1.89 -13.38
CA GLY A 29 -37.07 -1.16 -12.15
C GLY A 29 -36.87 0.36 -12.27
N ASP A 30 -37.05 1.05 -11.15
CA ASP A 30 -36.70 2.46 -11.00
C ASP A 30 -35.18 2.60 -10.83
N THR A 31 -34.45 2.41 -11.93
CA THR A 31 -32.99 2.42 -11.98
C THR A 31 -32.51 3.63 -12.80
N GLU A 32 -31.59 4.40 -12.22
CA GLU A 32 -30.86 5.48 -12.91
C GLU A 32 -29.42 5.06 -13.23
N VAL A 33 -28.79 5.78 -14.16
CA VAL A 33 -27.38 5.59 -14.54
C VAL A 33 -26.62 6.87 -14.26
N ILE A 34 -25.47 6.76 -13.60
CA ILE A 34 -24.54 7.87 -13.35
C ILE A 34 -23.20 7.53 -13.98
N ALA A 35 -22.93 8.12 -15.14
CA ALA A 35 -21.68 7.95 -15.88
C ALA A 35 -20.68 9.04 -15.51
N VAL A 36 -19.43 8.67 -15.27
CA VAL A 36 -18.33 9.60 -14.99
C VAL A 36 -17.31 9.54 -16.10
N LEU A 37 -17.21 10.64 -16.86
CA LEU A 37 -16.21 10.83 -17.89
C LEU A 37 -14.92 11.37 -17.24
N ASP A 38 -13.95 10.49 -16.98
CA ASP A 38 -12.76 10.79 -16.19
C ASP A 38 -11.55 11.17 -17.05
N GLY A 39 -11.45 12.46 -17.39
CA GLY A 39 -10.35 13.01 -18.20
C GLY A 39 -10.49 12.76 -19.70
N TYR A 40 -11.73 12.58 -20.19
CA TYR A 40 -12.02 12.43 -21.62
C TYR A 40 -13.46 12.88 -21.97
N ALA A 41 -13.76 12.98 -23.26
CA ALA A 41 -15.09 13.28 -23.76
C ALA A 41 -15.66 12.07 -24.53
N ALA A 42 -16.97 11.89 -24.44
CA ALA A 42 -17.74 10.92 -25.20
C ALA A 42 -19.14 11.48 -25.48
N ASP A 43 -19.70 11.09 -26.62
CA ASP A 43 -21.09 11.36 -26.98
C ASP A 43 -21.98 10.28 -26.36
N LEU A 44 -22.87 10.71 -25.48
CA LEU A 44 -23.74 9.84 -24.67
C LEU A 44 -25.21 10.08 -25.06
N PRO A 45 -26.10 9.08 -24.93
CA PRO A 45 -27.50 9.24 -25.29
C PRO A 45 -28.18 10.28 -24.40
N GLU A 46 -29.15 11.00 -24.97
CA GLU A 46 -30.04 11.87 -24.20
C GLU A 46 -31.12 11.01 -23.54
N ASP A 47 -31.01 10.83 -22.22
CA ASP A 47 -31.99 10.07 -21.43
C ASP A 47 -32.20 10.75 -20.06
N PRO A 48 -33.45 11.00 -19.62
CA PRO A 48 -33.71 11.64 -18.32
C PRO A 48 -33.19 10.83 -17.12
N ARG A 49 -32.88 9.55 -17.33
CA ARG A 49 -32.40 8.61 -16.31
C ARG A 49 -30.87 8.49 -16.32
N LEU A 50 -30.20 9.20 -17.24
CA LEU A 50 -28.75 9.29 -17.31
C LEU A 50 -28.27 10.62 -16.72
N LYS A 51 -27.45 10.54 -15.67
CA LYS A 51 -26.68 11.66 -15.12
C LYS A 51 -25.23 11.53 -15.54
N ILE A 52 -24.59 12.66 -15.86
CA ILE A 52 -23.22 12.69 -16.36
C ILE A 52 -22.36 13.59 -15.48
N ILE A 53 -21.25 13.06 -14.99
CA ILE A 53 -20.19 13.84 -14.33
C ILE A 53 -19.01 13.92 -15.29
N ARG A 54 -18.49 15.13 -15.51
CA ARG A 54 -17.32 15.36 -16.39
C ARG A 54 -16.15 15.85 -15.58
N ASN A 55 -15.08 15.06 -15.51
CA ASN A 55 -13.81 15.50 -14.96
C ASN A 55 -12.89 15.94 -16.13
N PRO A 56 -12.36 17.17 -16.11
CA PRO A 56 -11.40 17.61 -17.13
C PRO A 56 -10.08 16.84 -17.04
N GLU A 57 -9.70 16.41 -15.84
CA GLU A 57 -8.50 15.62 -15.58
C GLU A 57 -8.87 14.30 -14.91
N ALA A 58 -8.14 13.23 -15.25
CA ALA A 58 -8.42 11.89 -14.72
C ALA A 58 -8.07 11.79 -13.23
N LYS A 59 -9.06 11.40 -12.41
CA LYS A 59 -8.93 11.18 -10.95
C LYS A 59 -8.73 9.71 -10.59
N GLY A 60 -9.09 8.80 -11.48
CA GLY A 60 -8.99 7.35 -11.28
C GLY A 60 -10.31 6.68 -10.93
N GLN A 61 -10.40 5.37 -11.17
CA GLN A 61 -11.65 4.60 -11.13
C GLN A 61 -12.40 4.74 -9.80
N ARG A 62 -11.68 4.69 -8.67
CA ARG A 62 -12.28 4.79 -7.34
C ARG A 62 -12.86 6.16 -7.03
N ALA A 63 -12.06 7.21 -7.26
CA ALA A 63 -12.51 8.59 -7.08
C ALA A 63 -13.71 8.91 -7.97
N ALA A 64 -13.68 8.46 -9.23
CA ALA A 64 -14.81 8.59 -10.16
C ALA A 64 -16.05 7.83 -9.65
N THR A 65 -15.90 6.59 -9.18
CA THR A 65 -17.02 5.82 -8.57
C THR A 65 -17.59 6.56 -7.36
N ASN A 66 -16.73 7.12 -6.50
CA ASN A 66 -17.15 7.89 -5.33
C ASN A 66 -17.88 9.19 -5.71
N GLN A 67 -17.52 9.85 -6.81
CA GLN A 67 -18.28 11.01 -7.31
C GLN A 67 -19.70 10.60 -7.72
N ALA A 68 -19.84 9.48 -8.45
CA ALA A 68 -21.15 8.96 -8.84
C ALA A 68 -21.97 8.55 -7.61
N ALA A 69 -21.38 7.84 -6.64
CA ALA A 69 -22.04 7.44 -5.41
C ALA A 69 -22.51 8.63 -4.56
N ARG A 70 -21.77 9.77 -4.58
CA ARG A 70 -22.17 10.99 -3.87
C ARG A 70 -23.35 11.69 -4.53
N LEU A 71 -23.46 11.62 -5.85
CA LEU A 71 -24.58 12.19 -6.61
C LEU A 71 -25.86 11.34 -6.48
N SER A 72 -25.71 10.04 -6.20
CA SER A 72 -26.82 9.11 -6.01
C SER A 72 -27.61 9.41 -4.74
N GLU A 73 -28.93 9.46 -4.89
CA GLU A 73 -29.91 9.49 -3.78
C GLU A 73 -30.61 8.14 -3.58
N ALA A 74 -30.36 7.15 -4.46
CA ALA A 74 -30.96 5.83 -4.38
C ALA A 74 -30.53 5.04 -3.13
N LYS A 75 -31.39 4.12 -2.69
CA LYS A 75 -31.09 3.19 -1.58
C LYS A 75 -29.94 2.26 -1.94
N TYR A 76 -29.92 1.75 -3.18
CA TYR A 76 -28.92 0.82 -3.67
C TYR A 76 -28.01 1.48 -4.69
N VAL A 77 -26.73 1.08 -4.68
CA VAL A 77 -25.76 1.46 -5.70
C VAL A 77 -25.12 0.22 -6.29
N MET A 78 -24.94 0.22 -7.61
CA MET A 78 -24.28 -0.86 -8.33
C MET A 78 -23.18 -0.29 -9.22
N LYS A 79 -21.93 -0.60 -8.94
CA LYS A 79 -20.83 -0.22 -9.81
C LYS A 79 -20.73 -1.23 -10.95
N CYS A 80 -20.46 -0.76 -12.17
CA CYS A 80 -20.00 -1.60 -13.27
C CYS A 80 -18.86 -0.94 -14.08
N ASP A 81 -18.09 -1.73 -14.82
CA ASP A 81 -17.14 -1.20 -15.82
C ASP A 81 -17.90 -0.68 -17.06
N ALA A 82 -17.25 0.18 -17.84
CA ALA A 82 -17.81 0.86 -19.01
C ALA A 82 -17.81 0.01 -20.31
N HIS A 83 -17.76 -1.32 -20.18
CA HIS A 83 -17.78 -2.28 -21.29
C HIS A 83 -18.47 -3.57 -20.85
N CYS A 84 -19.74 -3.41 -20.45
CA CYS A 84 -20.57 -4.46 -19.85
C CYS A 84 -21.93 -4.59 -20.55
N ALA A 85 -22.48 -5.80 -20.58
CA ALA A 85 -23.86 -6.08 -20.99
C ALA A 85 -24.63 -6.78 -19.85
N PHE A 86 -25.95 -6.68 -19.83
CA PHE A 86 -26.78 -7.15 -18.72
C PHE A 86 -27.93 -8.05 -19.16
N ASP A 87 -28.36 -8.91 -18.24
CA ASP A 87 -29.59 -9.68 -18.41
C ASP A 87 -30.83 -8.78 -18.43
N GLN A 88 -31.88 -9.21 -19.14
CA GLN A 88 -33.17 -8.55 -19.07
C GLN A 88 -33.71 -8.57 -17.63
N GLY A 89 -34.16 -7.43 -17.11
CA GLY A 89 -34.65 -7.27 -15.75
C GLY A 89 -33.59 -7.52 -14.68
N PHE A 90 -32.29 -7.31 -14.97
CA PHE A 90 -31.22 -7.59 -14.01
C PHE A 90 -31.41 -6.85 -12.68
N ASP A 91 -31.89 -5.61 -12.74
CA ASP A 91 -32.06 -4.71 -11.61
C ASP A 91 -33.14 -5.22 -10.67
N ILE A 92 -34.32 -5.56 -11.17
CA ILE A 92 -35.41 -6.10 -10.34
C ILE A 92 -35.04 -7.46 -9.72
N LYS A 93 -34.26 -8.29 -10.44
CA LYS A 93 -33.78 -9.58 -9.94
C LYS A 93 -32.75 -9.40 -8.81
N MET A 94 -31.89 -8.39 -8.92
CA MET A 94 -30.96 -8.03 -7.84
C MET A 94 -31.70 -7.45 -6.64
N LEU A 95 -32.63 -6.50 -6.84
CA LEU A 95 -33.44 -5.90 -5.79
C LEU A 95 -34.30 -6.94 -5.05
N ALA A 96 -34.86 -7.91 -5.78
CA ALA A 96 -35.60 -9.02 -5.18
C ALA A 96 -34.73 -9.86 -4.23
N ALA A 97 -33.49 -10.15 -4.62
CA ALA A 97 -32.56 -10.87 -3.76
C ALA A 97 -32.21 -10.09 -2.49
N PHE A 98 -32.00 -8.77 -2.56
CA PHE A 98 -31.80 -7.93 -1.37
C PHE A 98 -32.99 -7.97 -0.40
N LYS A 99 -34.22 -8.04 -0.91
CA LYS A 99 -35.42 -8.20 -0.07
C LYS A 99 -35.43 -9.55 0.68
N GLU A 100 -34.86 -10.59 0.10
CA GLU A 100 -34.76 -11.92 0.71
C GLU A 100 -33.66 -12.00 1.77
N VAL A 101 -32.47 -11.45 1.48
CA VAL A 101 -31.27 -11.65 2.33
C VAL A 101 -30.93 -10.49 3.26
N GLY A 102 -31.60 -9.34 3.10
CA GLY A 102 -31.31 -8.12 3.84
C GLY A 102 -30.15 -7.31 3.26
N ASP A 103 -29.84 -6.20 3.93
CA ASP A 103 -28.95 -5.14 3.42
C ASP A 103 -27.47 -5.32 3.82
N ASP A 104 -27.13 -6.25 4.72
CA ASP A 104 -25.75 -6.55 5.17
C ASP A 104 -24.98 -7.45 4.19
N VAL A 105 -25.14 -7.20 2.89
CA VAL A 105 -24.53 -7.99 1.82
C VAL A 105 -23.95 -7.12 0.71
N THR A 106 -22.89 -7.63 0.08
CA THR A 106 -22.49 -7.20 -1.26
C THR A 106 -22.82 -8.31 -2.24
N MET A 107 -23.50 -7.98 -3.33
CA MET A 107 -24.01 -8.95 -4.28
C MET A 107 -23.49 -8.69 -5.70
N VAL A 108 -23.22 -9.75 -6.45
CA VAL A 108 -22.89 -9.69 -7.88
C VAL A 108 -23.80 -10.62 -8.69
N PRO A 109 -24.19 -10.29 -9.92
CA PRO A 109 -24.75 -11.27 -10.85
C PRO A 109 -23.69 -12.30 -11.28
N VAL A 110 -24.12 -13.42 -11.86
CA VAL A 110 -23.18 -14.34 -12.53
C VAL A 110 -22.43 -13.59 -13.64
N MET A 111 -21.09 -13.71 -13.67
CA MET A 111 -20.28 -13.05 -14.69
C MET A 111 -20.12 -13.92 -15.94
N ARG A 112 -20.44 -13.35 -17.09
CA ARG A 112 -20.19 -13.88 -18.44
C ARG A 112 -19.05 -13.13 -19.12
N ASN A 113 -18.51 -13.72 -20.17
CA ASN A 113 -17.59 -13.01 -21.07
C ASN A 113 -18.41 -12.28 -22.14
N LEU A 114 -18.12 -11.01 -22.36
CA LEU A 114 -18.71 -10.23 -23.46
C LEU A 114 -17.83 -10.35 -24.71
N HIS A 115 -18.44 -10.77 -25.82
CA HIS A 115 -17.89 -10.63 -27.16
C HIS A 115 -18.34 -9.28 -27.72
N ALA A 116 -17.52 -8.25 -27.58
CA ALA A 116 -17.94 -6.88 -27.88
C ALA A 116 -17.90 -6.56 -29.38
N PHE A 117 -16.86 -7.01 -30.09
CA PHE A 117 -16.66 -6.67 -31.50
C PHE A 117 -15.87 -7.74 -32.27
N ASN A 118 -15.92 -7.63 -33.59
CA ASN A 118 -15.07 -8.32 -34.56
C ASN A 118 -14.29 -7.30 -35.39
N TRP A 119 -13.21 -7.77 -36.03
CA TRP A 119 -12.63 -7.13 -37.20
C TRP A 119 -13.10 -7.87 -38.44
N VAL A 120 -13.72 -7.17 -39.39
CA VAL A 120 -14.28 -7.75 -40.63
C VAL A 120 -13.61 -7.09 -41.84
N CYS A 121 -13.14 -7.89 -42.80
CA CYS A 121 -12.56 -7.36 -44.03
C CYS A 121 -13.53 -7.49 -45.23
N PRO A 122 -13.26 -6.81 -46.36
CA PRO A 122 -14.12 -6.87 -47.55
C PRO A 122 -14.34 -8.27 -48.13
N ASP A 123 -13.45 -9.22 -47.85
CA ASP A 123 -13.54 -10.61 -48.31
C ASP A 123 -14.35 -11.50 -47.34
N GLY A 124 -14.88 -10.94 -46.26
CA GLY A 124 -15.72 -11.66 -45.28
C GLY A 124 -14.96 -12.39 -44.18
N HIS A 125 -13.63 -12.31 -44.12
CA HIS A 125 -12.86 -12.89 -43.00
C HIS A 125 -13.12 -12.12 -41.71
N VAL A 126 -13.31 -12.87 -40.61
CA VAL A 126 -13.66 -12.33 -39.30
C VAL A 126 -12.56 -12.64 -38.28
N ARG A 127 -12.13 -11.63 -37.54
CA ARG A 127 -11.20 -11.80 -36.42
C ARG A 127 -11.84 -11.31 -35.11
N TYR A 128 -11.96 -12.25 -34.17
CA TYR A 128 -12.48 -12.01 -32.82
C TYR A 128 -11.64 -10.96 -32.07
N GLN A 129 -12.32 -9.99 -31.41
CA GLN A 129 -11.77 -8.92 -30.55
C GLN A 129 -10.28 -9.03 -30.20
N SER A 130 -9.47 -8.37 -31.01
CA SER A 130 -8.01 -8.37 -30.95
C SER A 130 -7.47 -6.96 -31.14
N PRO A 131 -6.15 -6.74 -31.02
CA PRO A 131 -5.53 -5.50 -31.47
C PRO A 131 -5.92 -5.15 -32.91
N SER A 132 -5.93 -3.87 -33.25
CA SER A 132 -6.20 -3.42 -34.61
C SER A 132 -5.12 -3.90 -35.58
N GLY A 133 -5.49 -3.92 -36.87
CA GLY A 133 -4.59 -4.34 -37.94
C GLY A 133 -5.34 -4.93 -39.13
N PRO A 134 -4.64 -5.16 -40.24
CA PRO A 134 -5.23 -5.75 -41.43
C PRO A 134 -5.74 -7.16 -41.17
N CYS A 135 -6.55 -7.67 -42.09
CA CYS A 135 -6.94 -9.07 -42.13
C CYS A 135 -5.70 -9.98 -42.14
N LYS A 136 -5.68 -11.02 -41.32
CA LYS A 136 -4.55 -11.99 -41.27
C LYS A 136 -4.53 -12.95 -42.46
N GLU A 137 -5.63 -13.05 -43.19
CA GLU A 137 -5.79 -13.97 -44.31
C GLU A 137 -5.54 -13.28 -45.65
N CYS A 138 -6.23 -12.17 -45.94
CA CYS A 138 -6.09 -11.46 -47.21
C CYS A 138 -5.25 -10.18 -47.16
N GLY A 139 -4.79 -9.74 -45.98
CA GLY A 139 -3.96 -8.54 -45.82
C GLY A 139 -4.69 -7.19 -46.02
N LYS A 140 -5.97 -7.21 -46.40
CA LYS A 140 -6.78 -5.99 -46.60
C LYS A 140 -7.12 -5.30 -45.27
N PRO A 141 -7.41 -3.99 -45.27
CA PRO A 141 -7.94 -3.30 -44.10
C PRO A 141 -9.17 -4.03 -43.53
N ALA A 142 -9.28 -4.07 -42.21
CA ALA A 142 -10.42 -4.64 -41.51
C ALA A 142 -11.10 -3.54 -40.69
N GLU A 143 -12.42 -3.54 -40.69
CA GLU A 143 -13.25 -2.58 -39.97
C GLU A 143 -13.79 -3.22 -38.68
N LYS A 144 -14.01 -2.38 -37.66
CA LYS A 144 -14.52 -2.84 -36.37
C LYS A 144 -16.05 -2.97 -36.46
N ASP A 145 -16.54 -4.19 -36.30
CA ASP A 145 -17.95 -4.54 -36.26
C ASP A 145 -18.37 -4.82 -34.81
N VAL A 146 -19.20 -3.96 -34.21
CA VAL A 146 -19.64 -4.08 -32.81
C VAL A 146 -20.82 -5.06 -32.74
N VAL A 147 -20.57 -6.25 -32.20
CA VAL A 147 -21.56 -7.35 -32.15
C VAL A 147 -22.25 -7.50 -30.78
N TRP A 148 -21.60 -7.09 -29.71
CA TRP A 148 -22.15 -7.03 -28.34
C TRP A 148 -22.86 -8.32 -27.85
N ILE A 149 -22.20 -9.46 -27.98
CA ILE A 149 -22.77 -10.79 -27.68
C ILE A 149 -22.36 -11.25 -26.28
N PRO A 150 -23.28 -11.35 -25.31
CA PRO A 150 -23.00 -11.92 -23.99
C PRO A 150 -22.86 -13.45 -24.11
N LYS A 151 -21.64 -13.96 -24.01
CA LYS A 151 -21.38 -15.40 -24.17
C LYS A 151 -22.02 -16.19 -23.05
N THR A 152 -22.72 -17.27 -23.39
CA THR A 152 -23.34 -18.17 -22.41
C THR A 152 -22.32 -18.99 -21.61
N ASN A 153 -21.07 -19.08 -22.09
CA ASN A 153 -19.95 -19.73 -21.42
C ASN A 153 -18.62 -18.98 -21.69
N PRO A 154 -17.71 -18.91 -20.70
CA PRO A 154 -17.85 -19.43 -19.32
C PRO A 154 -18.79 -18.57 -18.47
N GLN A 155 -19.35 -19.17 -17.42
CA GLN A 155 -20.06 -18.49 -16.34
C GLN A 155 -19.21 -18.58 -15.07
N SER A 156 -18.87 -17.42 -14.50
CA SER A 156 -18.08 -17.32 -13.28
C SER A 156 -18.97 -16.87 -12.13
N ASP A 157 -18.93 -17.62 -11.05
CA ASP A 157 -19.89 -17.56 -9.93
C ASP A 157 -19.23 -17.90 -8.58
N SER A 158 -17.90 -17.97 -8.54
CA SER A 158 -17.11 -18.34 -7.37
C SER A 158 -15.68 -17.83 -7.52
N TYR A 159 -15.23 -17.04 -6.56
CA TYR A 159 -13.94 -16.34 -6.60
C TYR A 159 -13.24 -16.40 -5.25
N CYS A 160 -11.92 -16.34 -5.26
CA CYS A 160 -11.08 -16.22 -4.08
C CYS A 160 -9.86 -15.35 -4.36
N PHE A 161 -8.94 -15.32 -3.41
CA PHE A 161 -7.61 -14.76 -3.59
C PHE A 161 -6.59 -15.61 -2.84
N ASP A 162 -5.32 -15.51 -3.24
CA ASP A 162 -4.21 -16.24 -2.63
C ASP A 162 -3.43 -15.39 -1.59
N GLN A 163 -2.31 -15.92 -1.10
CA GLN A 163 -1.41 -15.27 -0.13
C GLN A 163 -0.77 -13.96 -0.64
N GLU A 164 -0.78 -13.72 -1.95
CA GLU A 164 -0.16 -12.57 -2.63
C GLU A 164 -1.17 -11.51 -3.10
N PRO A 165 -2.18 -11.24 -2.26
CA PRO A 165 -3.51 -10.72 -2.63
C PRO A 165 -3.77 -10.71 -4.13
N HIS A 166 -3.69 -11.89 -4.75
CA HIS A 166 -3.97 -12.06 -6.17
C HIS A 166 -5.31 -12.77 -6.34
N PHE A 167 -6.16 -12.18 -7.17
CA PHE A 167 -7.49 -12.70 -7.50
C PHE A 167 -7.38 -14.06 -8.20
N GLN A 168 -8.29 -14.96 -7.86
CA GLN A 168 -8.37 -16.30 -8.44
C GLN A 168 -9.84 -16.69 -8.69
N TYR A 169 -10.09 -17.45 -9.75
CA TYR A 169 -11.37 -18.14 -9.94
C TYR A 169 -11.41 -19.40 -9.08
N PHE A 170 -12.48 -19.61 -8.33
CA PHE A 170 -12.54 -20.69 -7.34
C PHE A 170 -13.45 -21.83 -7.78
N ARG A 171 -13.04 -22.51 -8.86
CA ARG A 171 -13.84 -23.58 -9.51
C ARG A 171 -14.08 -24.78 -8.60
N ASP A 172 -13.14 -25.11 -7.73
CA ASP A 172 -13.27 -26.27 -6.84
C ASP A 172 -14.31 -26.05 -5.74
N PHE A 173 -14.55 -24.81 -5.31
CA PHE A 173 -15.61 -24.49 -4.33
C PHE A 173 -16.99 -24.86 -4.88
N ARG A 174 -17.22 -24.70 -6.20
CA ARG A 174 -18.49 -25.04 -6.87
C ARG A 174 -18.87 -26.52 -6.76
N ARG A 175 -17.89 -27.39 -6.53
CA ARG A 175 -18.09 -28.84 -6.44
C ARG A 175 -18.53 -29.27 -5.03
N ARG A 176 -18.40 -28.40 -4.03
CA ARG A 176 -18.63 -28.73 -2.63
C ARG A 176 -20.11 -28.82 -2.28
N PRO A 177 -20.51 -29.66 -1.31
CA PRO A 177 -21.91 -29.82 -0.92
C PRO A 177 -22.58 -28.51 -0.48
N GLU A 178 -21.88 -27.67 0.28
CA GLU A 178 -22.40 -26.38 0.76
C GLU A 178 -22.72 -25.43 -0.40
N TYR A 179 -21.88 -25.38 -1.42
CA TYR A 179 -22.13 -24.59 -2.62
C TYR A 179 -23.34 -25.12 -3.39
N LYS A 180 -23.40 -26.44 -3.63
CA LYS A 180 -24.51 -27.07 -4.37
C LYS A 180 -25.85 -26.86 -3.66
N LYS A 181 -25.85 -26.91 -2.32
CA LYS A 181 -27.03 -26.63 -1.50
C LYS A 181 -27.46 -25.17 -1.63
N ALA A 182 -26.53 -24.22 -1.57
CA ALA A 182 -26.82 -22.80 -1.74
C ALA A 182 -27.29 -22.47 -3.18
N LEU A 183 -26.70 -23.11 -4.20
CA LEU A 183 -27.09 -22.93 -5.59
C LEU A 183 -28.58 -23.24 -5.83
N ALA A 184 -29.15 -24.22 -5.11
CA ALA A 184 -30.56 -24.55 -5.20
C ALA A 184 -31.49 -23.41 -4.73
N THR A 185 -30.99 -22.44 -3.96
CA THR A 185 -31.73 -21.24 -3.56
C THR A 185 -31.54 -20.08 -4.55
N GLY A 186 -30.71 -20.27 -5.59
CA GLY A 186 -30.35 -19.20 -6.54
C GLY A 186 -29.31 -18.20 -6.01
N LEU A 187 -28.78 -18.38 -4.79
CA LEU A 187 -27.79 -17.50 -4.18
C LEU A 187 -26.64 -18.30 -3.60
N THR A 188 -25.41 -18.02 -4.02
CA THR A 188 -24.22 -18.68 -3.47
C THR A 188 -23.27 -17.69 -2.83
N GLU A 189 -22.62 -18.06 -1.74
CA GLU A 189 -21.54 -17.26 -1.17
C GLU A 189 -20.28 -17.35 -2.04
N SER A 190 -19.49 -16.26 -2.06
CA SER A 190 -18.17 -16.23 -2.70
C SER A 190 -17.15 -15.55 -1.79
N MET A 191 -15.93 -16.07 -1.72
CA MET A 191 -14.87 -15.50 -0.87
C MET A 191 -14.44 -14.11 -1.36
N SER A 192 -14.40 -13.92 -2.68
CA SER A 192 -14.04 -12.67 -3.35
C SER A 192 -15.05 -12.35 -4.46
N ILE A 193 -14.78 -11.30 -5.22
CA ILE A 193 -15.44 -10.96 -6.50
C ILE A 193 -14.37 -10.50 -7.51
N GLN A 194 -14.73 -10.31 -8.78
CA GLN A 194 -13.80 -9.79 -9.79
C GLN A 194 -13.51 -8.30 -9.55
N GLY A 195 -14.55 -7.50 -9.26
CA GLY A 195 -14.49 -6.05 -9.05
C GLY A 195 -15.05 -5.21 -10.21
N SER A 196 -15.29 -5.81 -11.38
CA SER A 196 -15.89 -5.16 -12.55
C SER A 196 -17.36 -4.86 -12.35
N CYS A 197 -18.05 -5.59 -11.47
CA CYS A 197 -19.42 -5.31 -11.07
C CYS A 197 -19.66 -5.69 -9.61
N PHE A 198 -20.42 -4.87 -8.87
CA PHE A 198 -20.95 -5.18 -7.53
C PHE A 198 -22.07 -4.23 -7.11
N MET A 199 -23.01 -4.73 -6.30
CA MET A 199 -24.15 -3.99 -5.75
C MET A 199 -24.21 -4.14 -4.23
N LEU A 200 -24.56 -3.05 -3.55
CA LEU A 200 -24.82 -2.97 -2.11
C LEU A 200 -25.70 -1.76 -1.81
N THR A 201 -26.15 -1.60 -0.56
CA THR A 201 -26.80 -0.35 -0.17
C THR A 201 -25.81 0.82 -0.20
N ARG A 202 -26.30 2.01 -0.52
CA ARG A 202 -25.52 3.25 -0.47
C ARG A 202 -24.99 3.51 0.94
N ASP A 203 -25.76 3.17 1.96
CA ASP A 203 -25.32 3.30 3.35
C ASP A 203 -24.14 2.38 3.65
N LYS A 204 -24.19 1.10 3.22
CA LYS A 204 -23.03 0.20 3.33
C LYS A 204 -21.85 0.62 2.48
N TYR A 205 -22.07 1.23 1.32
CA TYR A 205 -20.99 1.78 0.49
C TYR A 205 -20.15 2.79 1.29
N TRP A 206 -20.80 3.72 1.99
CA TRP A 206 -20.13 4.73 2.80
C TRP A 206 -19.65 4.19 4.15
N GLU A 207 -20.47 3.38 4.82
CA GLU A 207 -20.13 2.73 6.08
C GLU A 207 -18.86 1.88 5.93
N LEU A 208 -18.72 1.10 4.86
CA LEU A 208 -17.54 0.26 4.66
C LEU A 208 -16.39 1.01 3.98
N GLY A 209 -16.64 2.21 3.45
CA GLY A 209 -15.66 2.97 2.68
C GLY A 209 -15.26 2.25 1.40
N ILE A 210 -16.25 1.78 0.63
CA ILE A 210 -16.03 1.09 -0.65
C ILE A 210 -15.43 2.05 -1.68
N SER A 211 -14.57 1.51 -2.56
CA SER A 211 -13.75 2.28 -3.50
C SER A 211 -12.80 3.24 -2.79
N ASP A 212 -12.03 2.70 -1.87
CA ASP A 212 -11.04 3.40 -1.08
C ASP A 212 -9.87 3.91 -1.93
N GLU A 213 -9.80 5.23 -2.06
CA GLU A 213 -8.86 5.92 -2.94
C GLU A 213 -7.38 5.67 -2.54
N THR A 214 -7.11 5.17 -1.33
CA THR A 214 -5.75 4.76 -0.92
C THR A 214 -5.20 3.56 -1.70
N PHE A 215 -6.07 2.75 -2.31
CA PHE A 215 -5.66 1.69 -3.25
C PHE A 215 -5.17 2.25 -4.59
N GLY A 216 -5.38 3.55 -4.85
CA GLY A 216 -5.14 4.18 -6.14
C GLY A 216 -6.26 3.89 -7.15
N SER A 217 -5.96 4.05 -8.44
CA SER A 217 -6.98 3.92 -9.50
C SER A 217 -7.41 2.47 -9.71
N TRP A 218 -6.49 1.59 -10.12
CA TRP A 218 -6.79 0.22 -10.56
C TRP A 218 -5.98 -0.82 -9.77
N GLY A 219 -6.62 -1.96 -9.46
CA GLY A 219 -6.04 -3.06 -8.68
C GLY A 219 -6.85 -3.40 -7.43
N SER A 220 -6.85 -4.67 -7.05
CA SER A 220 -7.42 -5.21 -5.80
C SER A 220 -8.89 -4.84 -5.48
N GLN A 221 -9.69 -4.32 -6.42
CA GLN A 221 -11.07 -3.85 -6.12
C GLN A 221 -11.97 -4.98 -5.63
N GLY A 222 -11.91 -6.14 -6.28
CA GLY A 222 -12.70 -7.28 -5.82
C GLY A 222 -12.32 -7.78 -4.43
N ILE A 223 -11.02 -7.81 -4.12
CA ILE A 223 -10.51 -8.20 -2.79
C ILE A 223 -10.91 -7.16 -1.74
N GLU A 224 -10.77 -5.88 -2.05
CA GLU A 224 -11.17 -4.78 -1.17
C GLU A 224 -12.64 -4.89 -0.78
N VAL A 225 -13.53 -4.93 -1.76
CA VAL A 225 -14.97 -4.95 -1.54
C VAL A 225 -15.38 -6.20 -0.76
N ALA A 226 -14.85 -7.37 -1.15
CA ALA A 226 -15.20 -8.63 -0.51
C ALA A 226 -14.69 -8.72 0.92
N CYS A 227 -13.44 -8.35 1.18
CA CYS A 227 -12.87 -8.32 2.53
C CYS A 227 -13.61 -7.30 3.40
N LYS A 228 -13.90 -6.10 2.90
CA LYS A 228 -14.65 -5.10 3.67
C LYS A 228 -16.03 -5.59 4.05
N THR A 229 -16.69 -6.33 3.18
CA THR A 229 -18.01 -6.93 3.45
C THR A 229 -17.92 -8.08 4.45
N TRP A 230 -17.08 -9.09 4.19
CA TRP A 230 -16.98 -10.28 5.04
C TRP A 230 -16.46 -9.98 6.44
N LEU A 231 -15.41 -9.17 6.51
CA LEU A 231 -14.64 -8.95 7.72
C LEU A 231 -15.31 -7.94 8.67
N SER A 232 -16.30 -7.18 8.19
CA SER A 232 -17.20 -6.34 9.02
C SER A 232 -18.48 -7.08 9.47
N GLY A 233 -18.65 -8.34 9.09
CA GLY A 233 -19.76 -9.19 9.55
C GLY A 233 -20.78 -9.54 8.47
N GLY A 234 -20.78 -8.83 7.33
CA GLY A 234 -21.67 -9.06 6.20
C GLY A 234 -21.33 -10.30 5.38
N ARG A 235 -21.98 -10.43 4.21
CA ARG A 235 -21.77 -11.55 3.28
C ARG A 235 -21.57 -11.10 1.84
N VAL A 236 -20.79 -11.86 1.09
CA VAL A 236 -20.62 -11.67 -0.36
C VAL A 236 -21.36 -12.76 -1.10
N LEU A 237 -22.29 -12.37 -1.97
CA LEU A 237 -23.22 -13.27 -2.65
C LEU A 237 -23.14 -13.15 -4.16
N VAL A 238 -23.37 -14.26 -4.85
CA VAL A 238 -23.61 -14.33 -6.29
C VAL A 238 -25.07 -14.66 -6.52
N ASN A 239 -25.77 -13.83 -7.30
CA ASN A 239 -27.14 -14.04 -7.73
C ASN A 239 -27.18 -14.79 -9.06
N HIS A 240 -27.73 -16.01 -9.03
CA HIS A 240 -27.84 -16.91 -10.19
C HIS A 240 -29.09 -16.67 -11.03
N GLN A 241 -30.00 -15.80 -10.58
CA GLN A 241 -31.21 -15.44 -11.34
C GLN A 241 -30.93 -14.43 -12.45
N THR A 242 -29.74 -13.81 -12.45
CA THR A 242 -29.34 -12.78 -13.40
C THR A 242 -27.84 -12.88 -13.72
N TRP A 243 -27.40 -12.19 -14.76
CA TRP A 243 -26.01 -12.15 -15.19
C TRP A 243 -25.60 -10.75 -15.67
N TYR A 244 -24.30 -10.51 -15.67
CA TYR A 244 -23.67 -9.43 -16.42
C TYR A 244 -22.52 -10.01 -17.25
N ALA A 245 -22.25 -9.45 -18.43
CA ALA A 245 -21.15 -9.85 -19.28
C ALA A 245 -20.09 -8.74 -19.31
N HIS A 246 -18.81 -9.10 -19.19
CA HIS A 246 -17.68 -8.17 -19.16
C HIS A 246 -16.70 -8.43 -20.31
N MET A 247 -16.25 -7.38 -20.99
CA MET A 247 -15.25 -7.50 -22.05
C MET A 247 -13.83 -7.54 -21.47
N PHE A 248 -13.19 -8.70 -21.55
CA PHE A 248 -11.80 -8.86 -21.13
C PHE A 248 -10.81 -8.41 -22.21
N ARG A 249 -9.85 -7.58 -21.80
CA ARG A 249 -8.73 -7.11 -22.62
C ARG A 249 -7.50 -8.02 -22.39
N THR A 250 -7.24 -8.96 -23.29
CA THR A 250 -6.28 -10.07 -23.06
C THR A 250 -5.03 -10.08 -23.94
N GLN A 251 -4.94 -9.20 -24.95
CA GLN A 251 -3.91 -9.29 -26.00
C GLN A 251 -2.92 -8.11 -26.04
N GLY A 252 -3.08 -7.09 -25.20
CA GLY A 252 -2.21 -5.91 -25.20
C GLY A 252 -2.39 -5.02 -26.43
N GLY A 253 -1.37 -4.20 -26.75
CA GLY A 253 -1.45 -3.21 -27.82
C GLY A 253 -2.56 -2.18 -27.57
N ASP A 254 -3.25 -1.79 -28.63
CA ASP A 254 -4.43 -0.91 -28.59
C ASP A 254 -5.70 -1.62 -28.07
N PHE A 255 -5.66 -2.94 -27.89
CA PHE A 255 -6.69 -3.71 -27.18
C PHE A 255 -6.36 -3.92 -25.68
N GLY A 256 -5.35 -3.21 -25.16
CA GLY A 256 -5.01 -3.12 -23.74
C GLY A 256 -5.79 -2.04 -22.99
N PHE A 257 -5.35 -1.71 -21.77
CA PHE A 257 -5.93 -0.58 -21.00
C PHE A 257 -5.84 0.71 -21.82
N PRO A 258 -6.92 1.51 -21.92
CA PRO A 258 -6.93 2.74 -22.72
C PRO A 258 -6.23 3.92 -21.98
N TYR A 259 -5.41 3.62 -20.99
CA TYR A 259 -4.65 4.56 -20.17
C TYR A 259 -3.43 3.85 -19.56
N GLU A 260 -2.43 4.63 -19.13
CA GLU A 260 -1.26 4.08 -18.44
C GLU A 260 -1.67 3.38 -17.13
N ASN A 261 -1.29 2.10 -17.00
CA ASN A 261 -1.51 1.30 -15.79
C ASN A 261 -0.19 0.66 -15.33
N PRO A 262 0.73 1.45 -14.71
CA PRO A 262 2.04 0.95 -14.32
C PRO A 262 1.93 -0.18 -13.30
N GLY A 263 2.71 -1.24 -13.46
CA GLY A 263 2.73 -2.37 -12.52
C GLY A 263 3.02 -1.95 -11.07
N SER A 264 3.77 -0.87 -10.85
CA SER A 264 4.02 -0.30 -9.52
C SER A 264 2.75 0.16 -8.80
N LYS A 265 1.74 0.66 -9.52
CA LYS A 265 0.44 1.05 -8.96
C LYS A 265 -0.38 -0.18 -8.56
N VAL A 266 -0.33 -1.24 -9.37
CA VAL A 266 -0.97 -2.53 -9.05
C VAL A 266 -0.34 -3.15 -7.79
N GLN A 267 0.98 -3.09 -7.66
CA GLN A 267 1.69 -3.57 -6.47
C GLN A 267 1.36 -2.73 -5.23
N ALA A 268 1.17 -1.41 -5.38
CA ALA A 268 0.69 -0.57 -4.29
C ALA A 268 -0.71 -1.01 -3.81
N ALA A 269 -1.65 -1.25 -4.72
CA ALA A 269 -2.99 -1.74 -4.37
C ALA A 269 -2.96 -3.12 -3.66
N LYS A 270 -2.08 -4.04 -4.10
CA LYS A 270 -1.86 -5.32 -3.41
C LYS A 270 -1.28 -5.13 -2.01
N LYS A 271 -0.35 -4.19 -1.84
CA LYS A 271 0.22 -3.85 -0.55
C LYS A 271 -0.86 -3.29 0.39
N THR A 272 -1.70 -2.37 -0.08
CA THR A 272 -2.83 -1.84 0.69
C THR A 272 -3.81 -2.95 1.10
N ALA A 273 -4.17 -3.87 0.19
CA ALA A 273 -5.00 -5.03 0.54
C ALA A 273 -4.40 -5.87 1.68
N ARG A 274 -3.09 -6.13 1.60
CA ARG A 274 -2.37 -6.90 2.62
C ARG A 274 -2.38 -6.17 3.96
N GLU A 275 -2.03 -4.90 3.97
CA GLU A 275 -1.97 -4.10 5.19
C GLU A 275 -3.33 -3.99 5.87
N LEU A 276 -4.41 -3.78 5.11
CA LEU A 276 -5.75 -3.65 5.69
C LEU A 276 -6.28 -5.00 6.19
N PHE A 277 -6.29 -6.02 5.33
CA PHE A 277 -7.05 -7.25 5.61
C PHE A 277 -6.20 -8.39 6.14
N PHE A 278 -5.00 -8.59 5.59
CA PHE A 278 -4.14 -9.74 5.97
C PHE A 278 -3.45 -9.50 7.30
N ASP A 279 -3.12 -8.25 7.61
CA ASP A 279 -2.56 -7.89 8.91
C ASP A 279 -3.64 -7.64 9.99
N ASN A 280 -4.92 -7.72 9.64
CA ASN A 280 -6.09 -7.35 10.45
C ASN A 280 -6.02 -5.90 10.98
N LYS A 281 -5.70 -4.92 10.12
CA LYS A 281 -5.55 -3.49 10.53
C LYS A 281 -6.70 -2.61 10.10
N TRP A 282 -7.63 -3.11 9.30
CA TRP A 282 -8.79 -2.32 8.92
C TRP A 282 -9.69 -2.11 10.14
N GLU A 283 -9.98 -0.85 10.48
CA GLU A 283 -10.63 -0.46 11.75
C GLU A 283 -12.02 -1.10 11.96
N LYS A 284 -12.75 -1.40 10.88
CA LYS A 284 -14.12 -1.96 10.92
C LYS A 284 -14.12 -3.49 10.89
N GLN A 285 -12.95 -4.09 11.02
CA GLN A 285 -12.79 -5.53 10.98
C GLN A 285 -13.20 -6.17 12.32
N VAL A 286 -14.34 -6.88 12.31
CA VAL A 286 -14.89 -7.65 13.45
C VAL A 286 -14.60 -9.15 13.35
N ARG A 287 -14.05 -9.62 12.22
CA ARG A 287 -13.60 -11.01 11.98
C ARG A 287 -12.18 -11.00 11.42
N PRO A 288 -11.23 -11.80 11.93
CA PRO A 288 -9.88 -11.86 11.37
C PRO A 288 -9.90 -12.50 9.97
N LEU A 289 -8.89 -12.24 9.14
CA LEU A 289 -8.83 -12.87 7.81
C LEU A 289 -8.82 -14.41 7.88
N SER A 290 -8.25 -14.97 8.95
CA SER A 290 -8.28 -16.41 9.21
C SER A 290 -9.69 -16.99 9.27
N TRP A 291 -10.67 -16.24 9.78
CA TRP A 291 -12.07 -16.66 9.79
C TRP A 291 -12.61 -16.80 8.36
N LEU A 292 -12.29 -15.85 7.48
CA LEU A 292 -12.72 -15.90 6.08
C LEU A 292 -12.05 -17.06 5.36
N LEU A 293 -10.76 -17.27 5.60
CA LEU A 293 -10.02 -18.39 5.03
C LEU A 293 -10.58 -19.75 5.50
N GLU A 294 -10.93 -19.86 6.78
CA GLU A 294 -11.56 -21.06 7.37
C GLU A 294 -12.90 -21.38 6.73
N LYS A 295 -13.76 -20.36 6.55
CA LYS A 295 -15.08 -20.51 5.93
C LYS A 295 -15.01 -21.13 4.53
N PHE A 296 -13.94 -20.85 3.79
CA PHE A 296 -13.77 -21.31 2.41
C PHE A 296 -12.67 -22.37 2.24
N TRP A 297 -12.06 -22.85 3.32
CA TRP A 297 -10.92 -23.77 3.27
C TRP A 297 -11.29 -25.11 2.62
N PRO A 298 -10.41 -25.73 1.80
CA PRO A 298 -9.09 -25.24 1.33
C PRO A 298 -9.21 -24.20 0.21
N VAL A 299 -8.37 -23.16 0.21
CA VAL A 299 -8.40 -22.10 -0.82
C VAL A 299 -7.17 -22.18 -1.72
N PRO A 300 -7.32 -22.14 -3.06
CA PRO A 300 -6.20 -22.13 -4.00
C PRO A 300 -5.17 -21.06 -3.67
N GLY A 301 -3.88 -21.44 -3.71
CA GLY A 301 -2.77 -20.55 -3.40
C GLY A 301 -2.49 -20.35 -1.90
N TRP A 302 -3.23 -21.02 -1.01
CA TRP A 302 -2.95 -21.04 0.43
C TRP A 302 -2.36 -22.37 0.89
N SER A 303 -1.31 -22.32 1.74
CA SER A 303 -0.75 -23.49 2.42
C SER A 303 -1.32 -23.62 3.83
N GLU A 304 -1.33 -24.84 4.38
CA GLU A 304 -1.73 -25.07 5.78
C GLU A 304 -0.86 -24.26 6.74
N GLU A 305 0.44 -24.12 6.46
CA GLU A 305 1.35 -23.30 7.26
C GLU A 305 0.94 -21.82 7.28
N ALA A 306 0.58 -21.26 6.12
CA ALA A 306 0.11 -19.88 6.02
C ALA A 306 -1.23 -19.69 6.75
N PHE A 307 -2.14 -20.67 6.65
CA PHE A 307 -3.41 -20.65 7.36
C PHE A 307 -3.22 -20.71 8.88
N ALA A 308 -2.35 -21.60 9.38
CA ALA A 308 -2.02 -21.70 10.79
C ALA A 308 -1.42 -20.38 11.32
N LYS A 309 -0.52 -19.74 10.56
CA LYS A 309 0.03 -18.42 10.89
C LYS A 309 -1.05 -17.34 10.99
N LEU A 310 -2.05 -17.35 10.10
CA LEU A 310 -3.18 -16.42 10.18
C LEU A 310 -4.09 -16.70 11.37
N LYS A 311 -4.38 -17.97 11.70
CA LYS A 311 -5.19 -18.33 12.88
C LYS A 311 -4.54 -17.85 14.18
N ALA A 312 -3.21 -17.87 14.26
CA ALA A 312 -2.46 -17.36 15.40
C ALA A 312 -2.40 -15.81 15.48
N TRP A 313 -2.96 -15.09 14.50
CA TRP A 313 -2.91 -13.63 14.37
C TRP A 313 -4.31 -13.02 14.62
N PRO A 314 -4.76 -12.78 15.87
CA PRO A 314 -6.14 -12.35 16.21
C PRO A 314 -6.45 -10.91 15.78
N LEU A 315 -7.63 -10.37 16.06
CA LEU A 315 -7.95 -8.96 15.73
C LEU A 315 -7.13 -7.96 16.58
N GLN A 316 -7.01 -6.71 16.14
CA GLN A 316 -6.29 -5.68 16.89
C GLN A 316 -6.88 -5.41 18.29
N ASN A 317 -8.20 -5.31 18.39
CA ASN A 317 -8.91 -5.15 19.66
C ASN A 317 -8.76 -6.37 20.58
N GLU A 318 -8.79 -7.59 20.05
CA GLU A 318 -8.51 -8.81 20.81
C GLU A 318 -7.06 -8.87 21.31
N ARG A 319 -6.10 -8.28 20.58
CA ARG A 319 -4.72 -8.14 21.04
C ARG A 319 -4.56 -7.10 22.12
N ALA A 320 -5.30 -5.99 22.03
CA ALA A 320 -5.33 -4.96 23.06
C ALA A 320 -5.93 -5.53 24.36
N ALA A 321 -7.06 -6.24 24.29
CA ALA A 321 -7.67 -6.91 25.45
C ALA A 321 -6.74 -7.98 26.08
N ARG A 322 -6.00 -8.75 25.26
CA ARG A 322 -4.96 -9.68 25.76
C ARG A 322 -3.71 -8.98 26.33
N ALA A 323 -3.53 -7.70 26.04
CA ALA A 323 -2.45 -6.88 26.60
C ALA A 323 -2.91 -6.12 27.86
N GLU A 324 -4.22 -5.94 28.07
CA GLU A 324 -4.83 -5.33 29.26
C GLU A 324 -4.82 -6.24 30.50
N ASP A 325 -4.54 -7.54 30.35
CA ASP A 325 -4.24 -8.47 31.47
C ASP A 325 -2.83 -8.22 32.10
N VAL A 326 -2.13 -7.17 31.65
CA VAL A 326 -0.88 -6.67 32.22
C VAL A 326 -1.17 -5.29 32.82
N GLU A 327 -0.89 -5.11 34.12
CA GLU A 327 -1.20 -3.88 34.88
C GLU A 327 -0.85 -2.58 34.10
N PRO A 328 -1.74 -1.57 34.11
CA PRO A 328 -1.52 -0.37 33.32
C PRO A 328 -0.45 0.53 33.95
N LEU A 329 0.48 1.00 33.11
CA LEU A 329 1.37 2.11 33.43
C LEU A 329 0.59 3.43 33.44
N PRO A 330 0.98 4.42 34.27
CA PRO A 330 0.23 5.65 34.46
C PRO A 330 0.14 6.50 33.18
N GLU A 331 -1.01 7.13 32.97
CA GLU A 331 -1.30 7.97 31.80
C GLU A 331 -0.36 9.19 31.69
N PRO A 332 0.09 9.54 30.47
CA PRO A 332 0.88 10.75 30.24
C PRO A 332 -0.02 11.99 30.17
N GLN A 333 0.38 13.02 30.92
CA GLN A 333 -0.26 14.34 30.92
C GLN A 333 -0.10 15.05 29.56
N ALA A 334 -1.16 15.76 29.15
CA ALA A 334 -1.20 16.53 27.92
C ALA A 334 -0.16 17.69 27.94
N PRO A 335 0.59 17.95 26.85
CA PRO A 335 1.50 19.08 26.80
C PRO A 335 0.73 20.38 26.51
N THR A 336 0.74 21.26 27.50
CA THR A 336 0.48 22.69 27.33
C THR A 336 1.81 23.39 27.04
N GLU A 337 2.15 23.69 25.78
CA GLU A 337 3.02 24.83 25.43
C GLU A 337 3.19 24.96 23.91
N ALA A 338 3.08 26.20 23.42
CA ALA A 338 3.19 26.56 22.02
C ALA A 338 4.66 26.65 21.54
N VAL A 339 4.85 26.42 20.25
CA VAL A 339 6.13 26.46 19.51
C VAL A 339 6.90 27.78 19.73
N PRO A 340 8.20 27.77 20.08
CA PRO A 340 8.99 28.99 20.20
C PRO A 340 9.58 29.44 18.84
N ALA A 341 9.76 30.75 18.70
CA ALA A 341 10.39 31.44 17.57
C ALA A 341 11.89 31.07 17.40
N PRO A 342 12.56 31.44 16.27
CA PRO A 342 13.95 31.08 16.02
C PRO A 342 14.86 31.62 17.14
N SER A 343 15.58 30.73 17.83
CA SER A 343 16.41 31.09 18.97
C SER A 343 17.83 31.50 18.57
N GLU A 344 18.42 32.43 19.35
CA GLU A 344 19.83 32.83 19.31
C GLU A 344 20.81 31.63 19.44
N PRO A 345 22.09 31.79 19.00
CA PRO A 345 23.13 30.77 19.16
C PRO A 345 23.31 30.36 20.63
N ARG A 346 23.62 29.07 20.84
CA ARG A 346 23.73 28.44 22.16
C ARG A 346 24.76 29.15 23.05
N ASP A 347 24.45 29.32 24.35
CA ASP A 347 25.39 29.83 25.35
C ASP A 347 26.69 28.98 25.37
N PRO A 348 27.85 29.55 25.02
CA PRO A 348 29.11 28.81 24.90
C PRO A 348 29.62 28.21 26.21
N LYS A 349 29.02 28.54 27.37
CA LYS A 349 29.47 28.04 28.69
C LYS A 349 28.85 26.71 29.12
N ARG A 350 27.76 26.25 28.48
CA ARG A 350 27.09 24.98 28.84
C ARG A 350 27.39 23.90 27.80
N VAL A 351 28.27 22.96 28.14
CA VAL A 351 28.53 21.76 27.33
C VAL A 351 27.31 20.82 27.39
N PRO A 352 26.66 20.47 26.27
CA PRO A 352 25.56 19.52 26.26
C PRO A 352 25.97 18.13 26.72
N SER A 353 25.08 17.45 27.44
CA SER A 353 25.13 15.99 27.53
C SER A 353 24.73 15.37 26.19
N MET A 354 25.47 14.35 25.75
CA MET A 354 25.27 13.68 24.45
C MET A 354 25.02 12.19 24.67
N GLY A 355 24.10 11.62 23.91
CA GLY A 355 23.75 10.20 23.98
C GLY A 355 23.55 9.58 22.61
N ILE A 356 23.57 8.24 22.56
CA ILE A 356 23.39 7.45 21.35
C ILE A 356 22.06 6.70 21.46
N LEU A 357 21.22 6.86 20.45
CA LEU A 357 19.98 6.13 20.26
C LEU A 357 20.18 5.12 19.15
N TYR A 358 20.35 3.86 19.53
CA TYR A 358 20.45 2.76 18.60
C TYR A 358 19.07 2.13 18.33
N TYR A 359 18.76 1.83 17.08
CA TYR A 359 17.54 1.11 16.72
C TYR A 359 17.82 -0.07 15.79
N THR A 360 17.10 -1.18 16.01
CA THR A 360 17.25 -2.42 15.24
C THR A 360 15.92 -3.13 15.07
N ASP A 361 15.65 -3.64 13.87
CA ASP A 361 14.50 -4.52 13.65
C ASP A 361 14.77 -6.00 13.99
N ASN A 362 16.00 -6.31 14.44
CA ASN A 362 16.49 -7.65 14.73
C ASN A 362 16.49 -8.63 13.55
N GLU A 363 16.55 -8.13 12.31
CA GLU A 363 16.67 -8.95 11.09
C GLU A 363 18.07 -8.91 10.44
N LEU A 364 19.00 -8.18 11.06
CA LEU A 364 20.40 -8.10 10.65
C LEU A 364 21.11 -9.46 10.82
N ASP A 365 22.02 -9.77 9.90
CA ASP A 365 22.88 -10.94 10.05
C ASP A 365 23.67 -10.88 11.36
N GLU A 366 23.73 -11.99 12.09
CA GLU A 366 24.29 -12.02 13.44
C GLU A 366 25.77 -11.60 13.48
N LYS A 367 26.54 -11.93 12.43
CA LYS A 367 27.95 -11.55 12.33
C LYS A 367 28.08 -10.04 12.18
N ILE A 368 27.34 -9.45 11.24
CA ILE A 368 27.33 -8.01 11.01
C ILE A 368 26.85 -7.27 12.27
N GLN A 369 25.75 -7.74 12.87
CA GLN A 369 25.22 -7.17 14.10
C GLN A 369 26.28 -7.15 15.22
N ARG A 370 26.97 -8.26 15.46
CA ARG A 370 28.02 -8.34 16.49
C ARG A 370 29.16 -7.37 16.23
N VAL A 371 29.58 -7.21 14.97
CA VAL A 371 30.67 -6.29 14.60
C VAL A 371 30.23 -4.84 14.86
N CYS A 372 29.07 -4.42 14.35
CA CYS A 372 28.55 -3.07 14.56
C CYS A 372 28.34 -2.76 16.04
N GLN A 373 27.71 -3.67 16.79
CA GLN A 373 27.45 -3.50 18.22
C GLN A 373 28.74 -3.36 19.02
N ARG A 374 29.71 -4.29 18.87
CA ARG A 374 31.00 -4.21 19.60
C ARG A 374 31.75 -2.91 19.32
N GLN A 375 31.70 -2.46 18.07
CA GLN A 375 32.38 -1.25 17.63
C GLN A 375 31.74 0.00 18.27
N LEU A 376 30.41 0.09 18.23
CA LEU A 376 29.65 1.18 18.82
C LEU A 376 29.74 1.19 20.37
N GLU A 377 29.69 0.03 21.02
CA GLU A 377 29.88 -0.11 22.47
C GLU A 377 31.26 0.39 22.92
N LYS A 378 32.32 0.03 22.18
CA LYS A 378 33.68 0.50 22.47
C LYS A 378 33.75 2.03 22.39
N ILE A 379 33.06 2.64 21.44
CA ILE A 379 32.99 4.09 21.27
C ILE A 379 32.22 4.73 22.43
N ALA A 380 31.00 4.23 22.69
CA ALA A 380 30.13 4.73 23.75
C ALA A 380 30.83 4.70 25.10
N ARG A 381 31.49 3.58 25.44
CA ARG A 381 32.26 3.43 26.68
C ARG A 381 33.44 4.41 26.74
N ARG A 382 34.24 4.52 25.67
CA ARG A 382 35.43 5.38 25.65
C ARG A 382 35.06 6.86 25.78
N LYS A 383 33.97 7.28 25.14
CA LYS A 383 33.49 8.67 25.15
C LYS A 383 32.50 8.97 26.28
N ARG A 384 32.15 7.97 27.10
CA ARG A 384 31.16 8.06 28.19
C ARG A 384 29.79 8.54 27.70
N LEU A 385 29.36 8.07 26.53
CA LEU A 385 28.06 8.38 25.95
C LEU A 385 27.03 7.35 26.43
N PRO A 386 25.91 7.77 27.06
CA PRO A 386 24.79 6.89 27.31
C PRO A 386 24.30 6.27 26.01
N LEU A 387 24.10 4.95 26.01
CA LEU A 387 23.64 4.19 24.86
C LEU A 387 22.30 3.54 25.21
N VAL A 388 21.23 4.01 24.57
CA VAL A 388 19.92 3.36 24.61
C VAL A 388 19.73 2.61 23.30
N SER A 389 19.29 1.37 23.39
CA SER A 389 18.91 0.59 22.22
C SER A 389 17.42 0.33 22.21
N VAL A 390 16.78 0.44 21.05
CA VAL A 390 15.36 0.11 20.88
C VAL A 390 15.23 -0.99 19.83
N SER A 391 14.73 -2.14 20.25
CA SER A 391 14.74 -3.37 19.44
C SER A 391 13.35 -4.00 19.38
N LEU A 392 13.11 -4.82 18.36
CA LEU A 392 11.85 -5.56 18.22
C LEU A 392 11.84 -6.88 18.98
N LYS A 393 13.02 -7.36 19.36
CA LYS A 393 13.27 -8.54 20.19
C LYS A 393 14.27 -8.19 21.30
N PRO A 394 14.24 -8.88 22.45
CA PRO A 394 15.23 -8.67 23.51
C PRO A 394 16.66 -8.69 22.98
N THR A 395 17.44 -7.65 23.31
CA THR A 395 18.81 -7.50 22.83
C THR A 395 19.71 -7.06 23.98
N ALA A 396 20.80 -7.79 24.23
CA ALA A 396 21.79 -7.43 25.23
C ALA A 396 22.78 -6.37 24.68
N PHE A 397 22.31 -5.13 24.51
CA PHE A 397 23.10 -4.04 23.94
C PHE A 397 22.70 -2.68 24.53
N GLY A 398 23.59 -2.02 25.27
CA GLY A 398 23.26 -0.78 25.99
C GLY A 398 22.06 -0.92 26.96
N ARG A 399 21.34 0.17 27.22
CA ARG A 399 20.03 0.13 27.90
C ARG A 399 18.96 -0.21 26.88
N ASN A 400 18.55 -1.47 26.83
CA ASN A 400 17.60 -1.95 25.84
C ASN A 400 16.14 -1.68 26.24
N VAL A 401 15.38 -1.15 25.30
CA VAL A 401 13.91 -1.03 25.34
C VAL A 401 13.37 -1.91 24.21
N VAL A 402 12.51 -2.86 24.56
CA VAL A 402 11.90 -3.76 23.59
C VAL A 402 10.55 -3.20 23.18
N LEU A 403 10.39 -2.94 21.88
CA LEU A 403 9.10 -2.64 21.27
C LEU A 403 8.69 -3.84 20.44
N PRO A 404 7.85 -4.76 20.96
CA PRO A 404 7.46 -6.00 20.28
C PRO A 404 6.49 -5.74 19.10
N LEU A 405 6.91 -4.89 18.17
CA LEU A 405 6.23 -4.47 16.96
C LEU A 405 6.83 -5.22 15.76
N LYS A 406 6.07 -5.32 14.68
CA LYS A 406 6.59 -5.88 13.41
C LYS A 406 7.46 -4.84 12.69
N ARG A 407 8.50 -5.29 12.00
CA ARG A 407 9.35 -4.45 11.13
C ARG A 407 8.49 -3.66 10.14
N SER A 408 8.59 -2.33 10.17
CA SER A 408 7.93 -1.42 9.23
C SER A 408 8.55 -0.01 9.33
N TYR A 409 8.18 0.91 8.42
CA TYR A 409 8.65 2.29 8.49
C TYR A 409 8.09 3.08 9.69
N ILE A 410 6.83 2.85 10.08
CA ILE A 410 6.30 3.46 11.30
C ILE A 410 6.97 2.87 12.54
N THR A 411 7.32 1.58 12.52
CA THR A 411 8.07 0.95 13.60
C THR A 411 9.44 1.59 13.78
N LEU A 412 10.17 1.86 12.69
CA LEU A 412 11.41 2.64 12.74
C LEU A 412 11.20 3.98 13.46
N PHE A 413 10.16 4.74 13.12
CA PHE A 413 9.88 6.03 13.75
C PHE A 413 9.46 5.90 15.22
N LYS A 414 8.70 4.85 15.59
CA LYS A 414 8.36 4.55 16.97
C LYS A 414 9.58 4.13 17.79
N GLN A 415 10.51 3.38 17.21
CA GLN A 415 11.77 3.02 17.85
C GLN A 415 12.60 4.27 18.16
N ILE A 416 12.68 5.20 17.21
CA ILE A 416 13.33 6.49 17.42
C ILE A 416 12.59 7.30 18.51
N LEU A 417 11.27 7.42 18.43
CA LEU A 417 10.50 8.19 19.42
C LEU A 417 10.69 7.66 20.85
N VAL A 418 10.56 6.35 21.05
CA VAL A 418 10.73 5.71 22.37
C VAL A 418 12.17 5.83 22.88
N GLY A 419 13.16 5.72 21.98
CA GLY A 419 14.55 5.90 22.34
C GLY A 419 14.85 7.34 22.77
N LEU A 420 14.21 8.33 22.12
CA LEU A 420 14.32 9.74 22.48
C LEU A 420 13.66 10.02 23.84
N GLU A 421 12.53 9.37 24.14
CA GLU A 421 11.84 9.50 25.44
C GLU A 421 12.62 8.82 26.57
N THR A 422 13.38 7.77 26.25
CA THR A 422 14.21 7.03 27.21
C THR A 422 15.53 7.74 27.53
N LEU A 423 16.09 8.46 26.55
CA LEU A 423 17.35 9.18 26.71
C LEU A 423 17.18 10.47 27.52
N GLY A 424 17.99 10.62 28.56
CA GLY A 424 18.06 11.83 29.38
C GLY A 424 18.99 12.92 28.87
N THR A 425 19.67 12.74 27.72
CA THR A 425 20.72 13.64 27.21
C THR A 425 20.20 14.82 26.38
N ASP A 426 20.89 15.95 26.39
CA ASP A 426 20.48 17.16 25.65
C ASP A 426 20.53 16.97 24.14
N VAL A 427 21.56 16.26 23.66
CA VAL A 427 21.81 15.96 22.24
C VAL A 427 21.78 14.45 22.03
N VAL A 428 21.22 14.02 20.90
CA VAL A 428 21.08 12.61 20.55
C VAL A 428 21.65 12.35 19.16
N PHE A 429 22.53 11.36 19.07
CA PHE A 429 22.97 10.74 17.82
C PHE A 429 22.07 9.55 17.51
N LEU A 430 21.46 9.53 16.33
CA LEU A 430 20.74 8.36 15.84
C LEU A 430 21.74 7.34 15.28
N ALA A 431 21.57 6.06 15.65
CA ALA A 431 22.41 4.97 15.21
C ALA A 431 21.59 3.78 14.68
N GLU A 432 21.85 3.35 13.45
CA GLU A 432 21.19 2.19 12.83
C GLU A 432 22.05 0.92 12.97
N HIS A 433 21.40 -0.24 12.96
CA HIS A 433 22.02 -1.51 13.32
C HIS A 433 23.11 -2.03 12.38
N ASP A 434 23.08 -1.60 11.11
CA ASP A 434 23.88 -2.05 9.99
C ASP A 434 24.96 -1.03 9.60
N VAL A 435 25.27 -0.09 10.51
CA VAL A 435 26.25 0.98 10.30
C VAL A 435 27.46 0.83 11.23
N LEU A 436 28.65 0.91 10.64
CA LEU A 436 29.92 1.05 11.34
C LEU A 436 30.26 2.54 11.50
N TYR A 437 30.18 3.05 12.72
CA TYR A 437 30.38 4.47 13.00
C TYR A 437 31.81 4.79 13.35
N HIS A 438 32.54 5.59 12.57
CA HIS A 438 33.85 6.03 13.03
C HIS A 438 33.72 6.89 14.31
N PRO A 439 34.62 6.78 15.31
CA PRO A 439 34.48 7.54 16.55
C PRO A 439 34.39 9.07 16.37
N SER A 440 34.94 9.62 15.30
CA SER A 440 34.83 11.06 14.97
C SER A 440 33.41 11.51 14.69
N HIS A 441 32.49 10.60 14.33
CA HIS A 441 31.07 10.92 14.15
C HIS A 441 30.50 11.55 15.44
N PHE A 442 30.88 11.01 16.59
CA PHE A 442 30.41 11.41 17.92
C PHE A 442 31.25 12.53 18.57
N ASP A 443 32.14 13.18 17.82
CA ASP A 443 32.89 14.36 18.29
C ASP A 443 32.17 15.68 17.96
N PHE A 444 31.14 15.63 17.12
CA PHE A 444 30.39 16.80 16.71
C PHE A 444 29.44 17.29 17.80
N VAL A 445 29.47 18.59 18.07
CA VAL A 445 28.54 19.26 18.98
C VAL A 445 27.67 20.22 18.17
N PRO A 446 26.34 19.99 18.08
CA PRO A 446 25.44 20.90 17.40
C PRO A 446 25.58 22.34 17.91
N PRO A 447 25.96 23.32 17.07
CA PRO A 447 26.12 24.71 17.48
C PRO A 447 24.78 25.41 17.72
N ARG A 448 23.70 24.91 17.11
CA ARG A 448 22.33 25.43 17.27
C ARG A 448 21.37 24.32 17.68
N GLU A 449 20.38 24.68 18.51
CA GLU A 449 19.37 23.74 18.99
C GLU A 449 18.17 23.58 18.05
N ASP A 450 17.98 24.53 17.13
CA ASP A 450 16.90 24.60 16.14
C ASP A 450 17.28 24.02 14.77
N VAL A 451 18.38 23.24 14.71
CA VAL A 451 18.92 22.65 13.48
C VAL A 451 19.19 21.17 13.63
N PHE A 452 18.84 20.43 12.57
CA PHE A 452 19.13 19.02 12.41
C PHE A 452 20.43 18.87 11.61
N TYR A 453 21.44 18.24 12.21
CA TYR A 453 22.75 18.07 11.59
C TYR A 453 22.93 16.65 11.08
N TYR A 454 23.37 16.51 9.83
CA TYR A 454 23.63 15.21 9.21
C TYR A 454 25.12 15.03 8.92
N ASP A 455 25.71 13.93 9.38
CA ASP A 455 27.06 13.54 8.96
C ASP A 455 27.02 13.04 7.52
N SER A 456 27.56 13.85 6.61
CA SER A 456 27.61 13.55 5.18
C SER A 456 28.87 12.74 4.81
N ASN A 457 29.80 12.51 5.75
CA ASN A 457 30.93 11.62 5.52
C ASN A 457 30.48 10.16 5.69
N TYR A 458 29.75 9.65 4.69
CA TYR A 458 28.99 8.41 4.80
C TYR A 458 29.13 7.55 3.55
N TRP A 459 29.59 6.31 3.72
CA TRP A 459 29.80 5.35 2.64
C TRP A 459 28.75 4.24 2.67
N PHE A 460 28.32 3.80 1.49
CA PHE A 460 27.52 2.60 1.34
C PHE A 460 28.44 1.46 0.87
N LEU A 461 28.50 0.36 1.63
CA LEU A 461 29.30 -0.82 1.32
C LEU A 461 28.38 -1.98 0.96
N ARG A 462 28.49 -2.53 -0.24
CA ARG A 462 27.77 -3.74 -0.65
C ARG A 462 28.48 -4.96 -0.09
N ALA A 463 27.82 -5.67 0.83
CA ALA A 463 28.44 -6.79 1.54
C ALA A 463 28.74 -7.99 0.62
N SER A 464 28.02 -8.14 -0.50
CA SER A 464 28.16 -9.32 -1.38
C SER A 464 29.45 -9.37 -2.17
N ASP A 465 30.03 -8.21 -2.52
CA ASP A 465 31.22 -8.11 -3.38
C ASP A 465 32.26 -7.11 -2.87
N GLY A 466 31.97 -6.40 -1.78
CA GLY A 466 32.87 -5.40 -1.21
C GLY A 466 32.93 -4.09 -2.01
N PHE A 467 32.04 -3.87 -2.98
CA PHE A 467 31.95 -2.60 -3.69
C PHE A 467 31.40 -1.50 -2.78
N ALA A 468 32.03 -0.33 -2.76
CA ALA A 468 31.65 0.78 -1.91
C ALA A 468 31.48 2.08 -2.69
N ILE A 469 30.52 2.91 -2.28
CA ILE A 469 30.26 4.21 -2.91
C ILE A 469 30.02 5.32 -1.89
N GLN A 470 30.33 6.54 -2.29
CA GLN A 470 30.03 7.77 -1.57
C GLN A 470 29.41 8.78 -2.52
N TYR A 471 28.39 9.49 -2.05
CA TYR A 471 27.79 10.61 -2.76
C TYR A 471 27.16 11.59 -1.76
N ASN A 472 26.67 12.76 -2.22
CA ASN A 472 26.01 13.71 -1.31
C ASN A 472 24.76 13.07 -0.68
N VAL A 473 24.75 12.89 0.63
CA VAL A 473 23.66 12.27 1.39
C VAL A 473 23.52 12.88 2.78
N SER A 474 22.31 12.80 3.34
CA SER A 474 21.97 13.25 4.70
C SER A 474 21.26 12.12 5.44
N PRO A 475 21.93 10.99 5.72
CA PRO A 475 21.26 9.75 6.11
C PRO A 475 20.62 9.89 7.49
N LEU A 476 19.44 9.30 7.69
CA LEU A 476 18.75 9.33 8.99
C LEU A 476 19.63 8.74 10.12
N SER A 477 20.38 7.69 9.81
CA SER A 477 21.37 7.04 10.68
C SER A 477 22.62 7.90 10.95
N GLY A 478 22.77 9.07 10.31
CA GLY A 478 23.81 10.06 10.58
C GLY A 478 23.27 11.36 11.17
N LEU A 479 22.01 11.37 11.63
CA LEU A 479 21.36 12.54 12.22
C LEU A 479 21.79 12.74 13.69
N VAL A 480 22.18 13.96 14.02
CA VAL A 480 22.39 14.46 15.37
C VAL A 480 21.68 15.80 15.57
N ALA A 481 20.94 15.93 16.67
CA ALA A 481 20.23 17.17 17.00
C ALA A 481 19.88 17.23 18.50
N CYS A 482 19.35 18.39 18.92
CA CYS A 482 18.78 18.57 20.25
C CYS A 482 17.60 17.60 20.46
N ARG A 483 17.58 16.90 21.60
CA ARG A 483 16.56 15.88 21.93
C ARG A 483 15.14 16.44 21.86
N ARG A 484 14.93 17.66 22.36
CA ARG A 484 13.62 18.33 22.34
C ARG A 484 13.10 18.49 20.91
N ALA A 485 13.96 18.96 20.00
CA ALA A 485 13.58 19.17 18.61
C ALA A 485 13.28 17.84 17.90
N LEU A 486 14.06 16.80 18.18
CA LEU A 486 13.80 15.44 17.70
C LEU A 486 12.47 14.90 18.25
N LEU A 487 12.17 15.09 19.54
CA LEU A 487 10.91 14.65 20.15
C LEU A 487 9.69 15.29 19.49
N ASN A 488 9.70 16.62 19.32
CA ASN A 488 8.61 17.34 18.66
C ASN A 488 8.36 16.79 17.25
N HIS A 489 9.43 16.72 16.45
CA HIS A 489 9.35 16.22 15.08
C HIS A 489 8.91 14.76 14.99
N PHE A 490 9.48 13.86 15.80
CA PHE A 490 9.14 12.44 15.73
C PHE A 490 7.76 12.12 16.31
N ARG A 491 7.24 12.93 17.24
CA ARG A 491 5.82 12.85 17.66
C ARG A 491 4.89 13.23 16.52
N GLU A 492 5.11 14.39 15.89
CA GLU A 492 4.33 14.80 14.71
C GLU A 492 4.42 13.79 13.58
N ARG A 493 5.63 13.28 13.31
CA ARG A 493 5.84 12.30 12.26
C ARG A 493 5.13 10.98 12.57
N VAL A 494 5.23 10.47 13.80
CA VAL A 494 4.51 9.25 14.19
C VAL A 494 3.01 9.48 14.04
N ALA A 495 2.47 10.59 14.57
CA ALA A 495 1.06 10.92 14.46
C ALA A 495 0.59 11.06 12.99
N LEU A 496 1.38 11.74 12.15
CA LEU A 496 1.09 11.89 10.72
C LEU A 496 1.11 10.54 10.00
N VAL A 497 2.11 9.70 10.27
CA VAL A 497 2.24 8.39 9.62
C VAL A 497 1.20 7.39 10.15
N GLU A 498 0.75 7.52 11.40
CA GLU A 498 -0.39 6.77 11.94
C GLU A 498 -1.70 7.20 11.29
N LYS A 499 -1.88 8.50 11.06
CA LYS A 499 -3.09 9.07 10.44
C LYS A 499 -3.18 8.84 8.93
N GLU A 500 -2.08 9.07 8.20
CA GLU A 500 -2.06 9.12 6.73
C GLU A 500 -1.31 7.95 6.09
N GLY A 501 -0.63 7.13 6.89
CA GLY A 501 0.30 6.11 6.40
C GLY A 501 1.63 6.69 5.94
N PHE A 502 2.65 5.83 5.82
CA PHE A 502 3.95 6.26 5.30
C PHE A 502 3.88 6.43 3.78
N SER A 503 4.29 7.60 3.29
CA SER A 503 4.54 7.84 1.87
C SER A 503 5.97 8.34 1.65
N TYR A 504 6.57 8.03 0.50
CA TYR A 504 7.89 8.56 0.13
C TYR A 504 7.91 10.09 -0.06
N ARG A 505 6.74 10.76 0.00
CA ARG A 505 6.65 12.23 0.08
C ARG A 505 7.17 12.76 1.43
N ILE A 506 6.94 12.02 2.52
CA ILE A 506 7.41 12.36 3.88
C ILE A 506 8.93 12.15 4.02
N GLY A 507 9.49 11.21 3.24
CA GLY A 507 10.92 10.85 3.29
C GLY A 507 11.35 10.23 4.61
N PHE A 508 12.61 9.78 4.68
CA PHE A 508 13.17 9.24 5.92
C PHE A 508 13.91 10.32 6.71
N GLU A 509 14.51 11.29 6.02
CA GLU A 509 15.41 12.32 6.56
C GLU A 509 14.62 13.60 6.88
N PRO A 510 14.32 13.90 8.16
CA PRO A 510 13.62 15.14 8.55
C PRO A 510 14.23 16.41 7.95
N MET A 511 13.37 17.40 7.62
CA MET A 511 13.77 18.76 7.18
C MET A 511 14.53 18.87 5.86
N THR A 512 15.00 17.77 5.26
CA THR A 512 15.80 17.78 4.01
C THR A 512 14.99 18.16 2.76
N HIS A 513 13.66 18.14 2.85
CA HIS A 513 12.79 18.51 1.75
C HIS A 513 11.49 19.16 2.27
N GLY A 514 11.16 20.36 1.80
CA GLY A 514 9.99 21.17 2.18
C GLY A 514 8.63 20.63 1.70
N ARG A 515 8.44 19.31 1.64
CA ARG A 515 7.29 18.65 0.99
C ARG A 515 6.07 18.46 1.90
N ILE A 516 6.32 18.45 3.21
CA ILE A 516 5.33 18.32 4.28
C ILE A 516 5.38 19.62 5.05
N LYS A 517 4.23 20.12 5.51
CA LYS A 517 4.16 21.28 6.39
C LYS A 517 4.05 20.77 7.82
N TRP A 518 5.20 20.66 8.49
CA TRP A 518 5.25 20.33 9.92
C TRP A 518 4.75 21.50 10.77
N GLU A 519 4.20 21.20 11.94
CA GLU A 519 3.84 22.23 12.91
C GLU A 519 5.12 22.84 13.50
N HIS A 520 6.07 21.99 13.88
CA HIS A 520 7.42 22.40 14.27
C HIS A 520 8.39 22.26 13.10
N TRP A 521 8.86 23.39 12.58
CA TRP A 521 9.87 23.43 11.52
C TRP A 521 11.26 23.73 12.08
N TYR A 522 12.27 22.99 11.61
CA TYR A 522 13.67 23.15 12.02
C TYR A 522 14.57 23.35 10.81
N GLY A 523 15.71 24.02 11.00
CA GLY A 523 16.76 24.07 9.99
C GLY A 523 17.41 22.71 9.77
N PHE A 524 18.12 22.54 8.66
CA PHE A 524 19.02 21.40 8.48
C PHE A 524 20.35 21.83 7.89
N GLU A 525 21.43 21.20 8.34
CA GLU A 525 22.79 21.40 7.86
C GLU A 525 23.53 20.06 7.78
N THR A 526 24.57 20.01 6.96
CA THR A 526 25.47 18.84 6.90
C THR A 526 26.81 19.19 7.51
N TYR A 527 27.41 18.24 8.24
CA TYR A 527 28.82 18.29 8.64
C TYR A 527 29.55 17.07 8.06
N GLN A 528 30.87 17.03 8.24
CA GLN A 528 31.69 15.87 7.89
C GLN A 528 32.56 15.53 9.08
N SER A 529 32.40 14.32 9.61
CA SER A 529 33.35 13.81 10.60
C SER A 529 34.71 13.48 9.96
N ALA A 530 35.78 13.41 10.76
CA ALA A 530 37.16 13.23 10.27
C ALA A 530 37.37 11.94 9.45
N ALA A 531 36.65 10.86 9.77
CA ALA A 531 36.60 9.65 8.96
C ALA A 531 35.16 9.13 8.86
N PRO A 532 34.82 8.43 7.76
CA PRO A 532 33.44 8.13 7.42
C PRO A 532 32.79 7.07 8.30
N SER A 533 31.47 7.14 8.38
CA SER A 533 30.63 5.99 8.75
C SER A 533 30.37 5.10 7.53
N ILE A 534 30.22 3.79 7.75
CA ILE A 534 29.99 2.79 6.68
C ILE A 534 28.67 2.09 6.92
N ASP A 535 27.73 2.27 5.99
CA ASP A 535 26.45 1.58 5.93
C ASP A 535 26.57 0.29 5.11
N ILE A 536 26.38 -0.83 5.79
CA ILE A 536 26.57 -2.15 5.21
C ILE A 536 25.27 -2.59 4.55
N LYS A 537 25.26 -2.66 3.22
CA LYS A 537 24.14 -3.19 2.43
C LYS A 537 24.24 -4.71 2.31
N HIS A 538 23.47 -5.38 3.16
CA HIS A 538 23.47 -6.84 3.38
C HIS A 538 22.23 -7.55 2.81
N GLY A 539 21.42 -6.86 2.01
CA GLY A 539 20.27 -7.46 1.30
C GLY A 539 18.97 -7.54 2.11
N LYS A 540 19.03 -7.35 3.44
CA LYS A 540 17.85 -7.21 4.31
C LYS A 540 17.70 -5.80 4.90
N ASN A 541 18.38 -4.79 4.35
CA ASN A 541 18.25 -3.40 4.83
C ASN A 541 16.81 -2.88 4.64
N LEU A 542 16.38 -1.93 5.48
CA LEU A 542 15.03 -1.36 5.40
C LEU A 542 14.83 -0.42 4.20
N THR A 543 15.93 0.20 3.76
CA THR A 543 15.99 1.09 2.58
C THR A 543 16.91 0.51 1.50
N ARG A 544 16.60 0.78 0.23
CA ARG A 544 17.42 0.36 -0.90
C ARG A 544 18.52 1.38 -1.19
N ALA A 545 19.74 0.91 -1.41
CA ALA A 545 20.81 1.73 -1.97
C ALA A 545 20.72 1.77 -3.50
N ARG A 546 21.24 2.86 -4.08
CA ARG A 546 21.50 2.99 -5.51
C ARG A 546 22.98 2.82 -5.76
N TRP A 547 23.35 2.02 -6.76
CA TRP A 547 24.75 1.64 -7.01
C TRP A 547 25.39 2.33 -8.21
N SER A 548 24.62 3.11 -8.96
CA SER A 548 25.08 3.84 -10.14
C SER A 548 24.32 5.15 -10.31
N GLN A 549 24.94 6.14 -10.98
CA GLN A 549 24.38 7.49 -11.12
C GLN A 549 23.07 7.55 -11.92
N ASP A 550 22.87 6.64 -12.87
CA ASP A 550 21.66 6.53 -13.71
C ASP A 550 20.41 6.14 -12.91
N GLN A 551 20.59 5.52 -11.73
CA GLN A 551 19.47 5.18 -10.84
C GLN A 551 18.89 6.40 -10.11
N PHE A 552 19.52 7.57 -10.24
CA PHE A 552 19.08 8.81 -9.62
C PHE A 552 18.32 9.70 -10.61
N ARG A 553 17.10 10.09 -10.24
CA ARG A 553 16.31 11.08 -10.99
C ARG A 553 17.04 12.43 -11.12
N ARG A 554 17.75 12.84 -10.07
CA ARG A 554 18.67 13.99 -10.08
C ARG A 554 20.06 13.46 -9.75
N LYS A 555 20.99 13.55 -10.70
CA LYS A 555 22.36 13.05 -10.51
C LYS A 555 23.02 13.72 -9.30
N PRO A 556 23.75 12.95 -8.47
CA PRO A 556 24.49 13.53 -7.34
C PRO A 556 25.60 14.44 -7.87
N ALA A 557 25.88 15.53 -7.15
CA ALA A 557 26.93 16.48 -7.52
C ALA A 557 28.34 15.91 -7.25
N PHE A 558 28.42 14.95 -6.33
CA PHE A 558 29.62 14.23 -5.94
C PHE A 558 29.36 12.72 -5.97
N TRP A 559 30.33 11.97 -6.50
CA TRP A 559 30.30 10.52 -6.58
C TRP A 559 31.73 9.99 -6.46
N LYS A 560 31.94 9.03 -5.56
CA LYS A 560 33.19 8.28 -5.43
C LYS A 560 32.87 6.80 -5.30
N GLU A 561 33.75 5.99 -5.84
CA GLU A 561 33.73 4.55 -5.75
C GLU A 561 35.00 4.10 -5.01
N ALA A 562 34.87 3.01 -4.27
CA ALA A 562 35.96 2.36 -3.56
C ALA A 562 35.63 0.86 -3.43
N THR A 563 36.52 0.15 -2.76
CA THR A 563 36.32 -1.21 -2.30
C THR A 563 36.36 -1.24 -0.79
N VAL A 564 35.94 -2.36 -0.18
CA VAL A 564 35.99 -2.59 1.26
C VAL A 564 37.37 -2.34 1.89
N ASP A 565 38.45 -2.41 1.10
CA ASP A 565 39.83 -2.21 1.56
C ASP A 565 40.35 -0.78 1.37
N THR A 566 39.61 0.07 0.63
CA THR A 566 40.05 1.42 0.24
C THR A 566 39.14 2.53 0.79
N ILE A 567 38.18 2.20 1.65
CA ILE A 567 37.38 3.20 2.36
C ILE A 567 38.30 3.98 3.33
N PRO A 568 38.41 5.32 3.22
CA PRO A 568 39.33 6.10 4.05
C PRO A 568 39.07 5.94 5.55
N GLY A 569 40.13 5.81 6.35
CA GLY A 569 40.04 5.69 7.81
C GLY A 569 39.66 4.30 8.31
N TRP A 570 39.67 3.29 7.44
CA TRP A 570 39.21 1.94 7.73
C TRP A 570 40.12 0.86 7.09
N ASP A 571 41.08 0.33 7.87
CA ASP A 571 42.10 -0.59 7.34
C ASP A 571 41.74 -2.08 7.45
N ASN A 572 40.60 -2.40 8.08
CA ASN A 572 40.30 -3.78 8.49
C ASN A 572 38.84 -4.22 8.27
N VAL A 573 38.03 -3.46 7.50
CA VAL A 573 36.59 -3.75 7.34
C VAL A 573 36.37 -5.13 6.73
N ARG A 574 37.16 -5.51 5.71
CA ARG A 574 37.10 -6.85 5.12
C ARG A 574 37.29 -7.95 6.16
N LYS A 575 38.28 -7.78 7.04
CA LYS A 575 38.57 -8.74 8.12
C LYS A 575 37.49 -8.73 9.18
N LEU A 576 36.92 -7.57 9.52
CA LEU A 576 35.83 -7.44 10.47
C LEU A 576 34.57 -8.17 10.00
N LEU A 577 34.24 -8.06 8.72
CA LEU A 577 33.09 -8.73 8.11
C LEU A 577 33.40 -10.15 7.63
N ASP A 578 34.69 -10.53 7.62
CA ASP A 578 35.24 -11.80 7.11
C ASP A 578 34.59 -12.18 5.78
N LEU A 579 34.76 -11.26 4.81
CA LEU A 579 34.37 -11.44 3.42
C LEU A 579 35.46 -12.25 2.72
N GLN A 580 35.17 -13.50 2.37
CA GLN A 580 36.09 -14.37 1.64
C GLN A 580 36.18 -13.94 0.18
N GLY A 581 37.42 -13.73 -0.32
CA GLY A 581 37.78 -13.73 -1.74
C GLY A 581 36.93 -12.84 -2.67
N ALA A 582 37.09 -11.52 -2.56
CA ALA A 582 36.78 -10.60 -3.66
C ALA A 582 38.04 -9.78 -3.94
N THR A 583 38.95 -10.39 -4.69
CA THR A 583 40.03 -9.73 -5.43
C THR A 583 39.63 -9.66 -6.88
#